data_AF-G9PMD9-F1
#
_entry.id   AF-G9PMD9-F1
#
_cell.length_a   1.000
_cell.length_b   1.000
_cell.length_c   1.000
_cell.angle_alpha   90.00
_cell.angle_beta   90.00
_cell.angle_gamma   90.00
#
_symmetry.space_group_name_H-M   'P 1'
#
loop_
_entity.id
_entity.type
_entity.pdbx_description
1 polymer ?
#
loop_
_entity_poly.entity_id
_entity_poly.type
_entity_poly.pdbx_seq_one_letter_code
_entity_poly.pdbx_strand_id
1 'polypeptide(L)'
;MHLPQRQPASSRRRLTGAIAALPLLLAGFLSSPAQAAPDSIIASGIYNSSGEGCQGSGTSTDCLSWGLRIPSTIAPKKELTVTVEVDSVPGQWAWNCLANDRVAGTASFYDAPIGGESKKLSSSDLRRFARLHYGSYGDSAGQVDAITCTPEHLSITYKIDDLVRAEGSYLDLSFGTTTTTPGSGQHTYSFSPTVTTSADNTPQKITATVQKPAANAAPH
;
A
#
# COMPACT_ATOMS: atom_id res chain seq x y z
N MET A 1 71.82 -15.88 -43.96
CA MET A 1 71.48 -17.27 -43.57
C MET A 1 70.90 -17.25 -42.16
N HIS A 2 69.81 -18.00 -41.97
CA HIS A 2 69.14 -18.42 -40.73
C HIS A 2 68.52 -17.41 -39.74
N LEU A 3 67.17 -17.40 -39.75
CA LEU A 3 66.35 -17.36 -38.53
C LEU A 3 66.52 -18.67 -37.73
N PRO A 4 66.28 -18.62 -36.40
CA PRO A 4 65.06 -19.27 -35.92
C PRO A 4 64.29 -18.49 -34.82
N GLN A 5 63.01 -18.85 -34.74
CA GLN A 5 61.92 -18.37 -33.88
C GLN A 5 62.15 -18.54 -32.36
N ARG A 6 61.41 -17.74 -31.57
CA ARG A 6 60.57 -18.21 -30.43
C ARG A 6 59.58 -17.12 -29.97
N GLN A 7 58.28 -17.35 -30.16
CA GLN A 7 57.18 -16.90 -29.27
C GLN A 7 57.03 -17.94 -28.13
N PRO A 8 56.22 -17.79 -27.05
CA PRO A 8 55.14 -16.80 -26.79
C PRO A 8 55.09 -16.26 -25.33
N ALA A 9 54.17 -15.32 -25.05
CA ALA A 9 53.32 -15.35 -23.84
C ALA A 9 52.21 -14.30 -23.95
N SER A 10 50.98 -14.78 -24.06
CA SER A 10 49.73 -14.04 -24.07
C SER A 10 49.36 -13.56 -22.67
N SER A 11 49.22 -12.25 -22.48
CA SER A 11 48.61 -11.67 -21.27
C SER A 11 47.12 -11.44 -21.54
N ARG A 12 46.28 -12.34 -21.02
CA ARG A 12 44.82 -12.21 -21.02
C ARG A 12 44.41 -11.09 -20.05
N ARG A 13 43.94 -9.97 -20.58
CA ARG A 13 43.17 -8.96 -19.84
C ARG A 13 41.90 -9.60 -19.29
N ARG A 14 41.79 -9.72 -17.97
CA ARG A 14 40.54 -10.05 -17.28
C ARG A 14 39.63 -8.83 -17.34
N LEU A 15 38.54 -8.93 -18.11
CA LEU A 15 37.38 -8.05 -18.00
C LEU A 15 36.68 -8.39 -16.68
N THR A 16 36.86 -7.56 -15.66
CA THR A 16 35.96 -7.51 -14.51
C THR A 16 34.62 -6.97 -14.99
N GLY A 17 33.68 -7.88 -15.22
CA GLY A 17 32.27 -7.55 -15.40
C GLY A 17 31.73 -7.00 -14.09
N ALA A 18 31.43 -5.71 -14.05
CA ALA A 18 30.62 -5.12 -13.01
C ALA A 18 29.19 -5.66 -13.19
N ILE A 19 28.78 -6.58 -12.32
CA ILE A 19 27.38 -6.95 -12.19
C ILE A 19 26.70 -5.75 -11.55
N ALA A 20 26.10 -4.90 -12.39
CA ALA A 20 25.11 -3.94 -11.93
C ALA A 20 23.91 -4.74 -11.42
N ALA A 21 23.84 -4.96 -10.11
CA ALA A 21 22.61 -5.36 -9.47
C ALA A 21 21.62 -4.21 -9.65
N LEU A 22 20.77 -4.31 -10.69
CA LEU A 22 19.64 -3.41 -10.88
C LEU A 22 18.73 -3.56 -9.65
N PRO A 23 18.52 -2.51 -8.84
CA PRO A 23 17.44 -2.53 -7.87
C PRO A 23 16.14 -2.54 -8.68
N LEU A 24 15.39 -3.65 -8.60
CA LEU A 24 14.04 -3.73 -9.11
C LEU A 24 13.17 -2.74 -8.33
N LEU A 25 13.01 -1.53 -8.87
CA LEU A 25 12.03 -0.56 -8.41
C LEU A 25 10.64 -1.10 -8.76
N LEU A 26 9.94 -1.68 -7.78
CA LEU A 26 8.50 -1.86 -7.86
C LEU A 26 7.83 -0.48 -7.75
N ALA A 27 7.73 0.22 -8.88
CA ALA A 27 6.82 1.36 -9.02
C ALA A 27 5.37 0.86 -9.04
N GLY A 28 4.48 1.66 -8.44
CA GLY A 28 3.13 1.28 -8.05
C GLY A 28 2.26 0.63 -9.13
N PHE A 29 1.58 -0.45 -8.73
CA PHE A 29 0.53 -1.10 -9.52
C PHE A 29 -0.75 -1.20 -8.71
N LEU A 30 -1.50 -0.11 -8.53
CA LEU A 30 -2.93 -0.20 -8.25
C LEU A 30 -3.71 0.96 -8.89
N SER A 31 -3.45 1.24 -10.16
CA SER A 31 -4.53 1.56 -11.10
C SER A 31 -5.12 0.30 -11.74
N SER A 32 -4.63 -0.90 -11.37
CA SER A 32 -5.06 -2.18 -11.92
C SER A 32 -6.31 -2.73 -11.22
N PRO A 33 -7.23 -3.36 -11.98
CA PRO A 33 -8.43 -3.97 -11.43
C PRO A 33 -8.03 -5.05 -10.42
N ALA A 34 -8.74 -5.06 -9.30
CA ALA A 34 -8.96 -6.17 -8.37
C ALA A 34 -8.06 -7.42 -8.56
N GLN A 35 -6.78 -7.28 -8.23
CA GLN A 35 -5.78 -8.35 -8.31
C GLN A 35 -6.06 -9.43 -7.24
N ALA A 36 -5.53 -10.64 -7.44
CA ALA A 36 -5.65 -11.73 -6.47
C ALA A 36 -5.11 -11.34 -5.09
N ALA A 37 -5.65 -11.96 -4.03
CA ALA A 37 -5.15 -11.76 -2.68
C ALA A 37 -3.67 -12.20 -2.58
N PRO A 38 -2.81 -11.39 -1.94
CA PRO A 38 -1.45 -11.83 -1.59
C PRO A 38 -1.47 -12.87 -0.46
N ASP A 39 -0.35 -13.55 -0.23
CA ASP A 39 -0.21 -14.48 0.89
C ASP A 39 0.06 -13.78 2.24
N SER A 40 0.48 -12.51 2.20
CA SER A 40 0.85 -11.69 3.36
C SER A 40 0.26 -10.28 3.26
N ILE A 41 0.28 -9.53 4.36
CA ILE A 41 -0.17 -8.14 4.36
C ILE A 41 0.77 -7.30 3.50
N ILE A 42 0.21 -6.50 2.60
CA ILE A 42 0.98 -5.61 1.72
C ILE A 42 0.61 -4.16 2.02
N ALA A 43 1.63 -3.30 2.11
CA ALA A 43 1.46 -1.85 2.13
C ALA A 43 1.71 -1.28 0.72
N SER A 44 0.99 -0.22 0.38
CA SER A 44 1.14 0.48 -0.90
C SER A 44 1.01 1.99 -0.71
N GLY A 45 1.47 2.75 -1.71
CA GLY A 45 1.34 4.20 -1.75
C GLY A 45 1.00 4.67 -3.15
N ILE A 46 0.19 5.72 -3.23
CA ILE A 46 -0.22 6.35 -4.50
C ILE A 46 0.04 7.84 -4.37
N TYR A 47 0.66 8.40 -5.40
CA TYR A 47 0.86 9.84 -5.56
C TYR A 47 0.21 10.29 -6.86
N ASN A 48 -0.78 11.17 -6.76
CA ASN A 48 -1.48 11.75 -7.92
C ASN A 48 -1.25 13.27 -7.96
N SER A 49 -0.66 13.75 -9.05
CA SER A 49 -0.46 15.19 -9.34
C SER A 49 -1.67 15.85 -10.01
N SER A 50 -2.68 15.07 -10.39
CA SER A 50 -3.91 15.56 -11.05
C SER A 50 -5.10 15.72 -10.11
N GLY A 51 -4.96 15.33 -8.83
CA GLY A 51 -6.05 15.37 -7.83
C GLY A 51 -7.16 14.32 -8.03
N GLU A 52 -7.13 13.54 -9.12
CA GLU A 52 -8.11 12.48 -9.36
C GLU A 52 -7.83 11.25 -8.46
N GLY A 53 -8.87 10.66 -7.87
CA GLY A 53 -8.75 9.51 -6.96
C GLY A 53 -8.39 9.85 -5.50
N CYS A 54 -8.43 11.13 -5.13
CA CYS A 54 -8.05 11.58 -3.80
C CYS A 54 -9.10 11.29 -2.73
N GLN A 55 -8.67 10.58 -1.69
CA GLN A 55 -9.44 10.36 -0.48
C GLN A 55 -9.48 11.65 0.35
N GLY A 56 -10.42 12.55 0.05
CA GLY A 56 -10.76 13.69 0.92
C GLY A 56 -10.44 15.11 0.41
N SER A 57 -9.92 15.29 -0.81
CA SER A 57 -9.87 16.62 -1.45
C SER A 57 -9.94 16.51 -2.97
N GLY A 58 -11.12 16.71 -3.54
CA GLY A 58 -11.35 16.70 -5.00
C GLY A 58 -10.72 17.88 -5.77
N THR A 59 -9.80 18.63 -5.15
CA THR A 59 -9.20 19.84 -5.73
C THR A 59 -7.71 20.02 -5.42
N SER A 60 -7.04 19.06 -4.75
CA SER A 60 -5.60 19.22 -4.46
C SER A 60 -4.76 18.82 -5.67
N THR A 61 -3.84 19.70 -6.07
CA THR A 61 -2.88 19.46 -7.17
C THR A 61 -1.80 18.43 -6.83
N ASP A 62 -1.81 17.88 -5.62
CA ASP A 62 -0.88 16.88 -5.15
C ASP A 62 -1.57 16.03 -4.09
N CYS A 63 -1.51 14.71 -4.23
CA CYS A 63 -2.33 13.81 -3.45
C CYS A 63 -1.60 12.53 -3.14
N LEU A 64 -1.26 12.37 -1.86
CA LEU A 64 -0.61 11.18 -1.33
C LEU A 64 -1.65 10.36 -0.57
N SER A 65 -1.73 9.07 -0.86
CA SER A 65 -2.54 8.13 -0.10
C SER A 65 -1.75 6.86 0.17
N TRP A 66 -2.07 6.21 1.28
CA TRP A 66 -1.45 4.97 1.70
C TRP A 66 -2.49 3.85 1.73
N GLY A 67 -2.06 2.64 1.43
CA GLY A 67 -2.91 1.46 1.39
C GLY A 67 -2.37 0.32 2.22
N LEU A 68 -3.27 -0.49 2.78
CA LEU A 68 -2.98 -1.80 3.36
C LEU A 68 -3.94 -2.83 2.77
N ARG A 69 -3.40 -3.93 2.25
CA ARG A 69 -4.17 -5.10 1.81
C ARG A 69 -3.98 -6.23 2.81
N ILE A 70 -5.09 -6.71 3.38
CA ILE A 70 -5.13 -7.77 4.38
C ILE A 70 -5.79 -9.00 3.73
N PRO A 71 -5.03 -10.05 3.40
CA PRO A 71 -5.58 -11.24 2.77
C PRO A 71 -6.36 -12.14 3.74
N SER A 72 -7.24 -12.97 3.19
CA SER A 72 -7.98 -13.96 3.97
C SER A 72 -7.10 -15.08 4.54
N THR A 73 -5.93 -15.32 3.95
CA THR A 73 -4.95 -16.36 4.33
C THR A 73 -4.43 -16.26 5.76
N ILE A 74 -4.40 -15.07 6.35
CA ILE A 74 -3.93 -14.84 7.74
C ILE A 74 -4.83 -15.53 8.76
N ALA A 75 -6.12 -15.60 8.48
CA ALA A 75 -7.13 -16.25 9.31
C ALA A 75 -8.29 -16.72 8.41
N PRO A 76 -8.13 -17.85 7.70
CA PRO A 76 -9.13 -18.29 6.73
C PRO A 76 -10.43 -18.68 7.45
N LYS A 77 -11.57 -18.19 6.96
CA LYS A 77 -12.91 -18.51 7.51
C LYS A 77 -13.03 -18.28 9.03
N LYS A 78 -12.31 -17.29 9.55
CA LYS A 78 -12.33 -16.89 10.96
C LYS A 78 -12.35 -15.38 11.06
N GLU A 79 -13.03 -14.87 12.08
CA GLU A 79 -13.02 -13.45 12.39
C GLU A 79 -11.56 -12.99 12.58
N LEU A 80 -11.24 -11.81 12.05
CA LEU A 80 -9.92 -11.22 12.17
C LEU A 80 -10.05 -9.79 12.67
N THR A 81 -9.37 -9.48 13.77
CA THR A 81 -9.12 -8.10 14.18
C THR A 81 -7.74 -7.69 13.70
N VAL A 82 -7.65 -6.52 13.06
CA VAL A 82 -6.42 -5.92 12.57
C VAL A 82 -6.25 -4.56 13.24
N THR A 83 -5.14 -4.36 13.93
CA THR A 83 -4.74 -3.05 14.48
C THR A 83 -3.58 -2.51 13.68
N VAL A 84 -3.70 -1.26 13.23
CA VAL A 84 -2.69 -0.53 12.48
C VAL A 84 -2.30 0.70 13.27
N GLU A 85 -0.99 0.83 13.51
CA GLU A 85 -0.36 1.97 14.20
C GLU A 85 0.66 2.60 13.26
N VAL A 86 0.53 3.90 13.02
CA VAL A 86 1.43 4.58 12.08
C VAL A 86 1.52 6.09 12.31
N ASP A 87 2.76 6.55 12.45
CA ASP A 87 3.10 7.97 12.48
C ASP A 87 3.25 8.53 11.07
N SER A 88 2.87 9.80 10.89
CA SER A 88 3.19 10.55 9.70
C SER A 88 4.67 10.97 9.70
N VAL A 89 5.14 11.55 8.59
CA VAL A 89 6.53 11.98 8.47
C VAL A 89 6.58 13.51 8.54
N PRO A 90 7.08 14.10 9.65
CA PRO A 90 7.11 15.54 9.83
C PRO A 90 7.77 16.26 8.66
N GLY A 91 7.11 17.29 8.14
CA GLY A 91 7.59 18.08 7.01
C GLY A 91 7.47 17.40 5.64
N GLN A 92 6.88 16.21 5.55
CA GLN A 92 6.57 15.56 4.27
C GLN A 92 5.06 15.41 4.04
N TRP A 93 4.37 14.82 5.01
CA TRP A 93 2.93 14.59 4.93
C TRP A 93 2.34 14.37 6.32
N ALA A 94 1.04 14.60 6.45
CA ALA A 94 0.26 14.40 7.67
C ALA A 94 -1.03 13.63 7.36
N TRP A 95 -1.62 12.98 8.37
CA TRP A 95 -2.92 12.31 8.20
C TRP A 95 -4.02 13.33 7.91
N ASN A 96 -4.88 13.02 6.93
CA ASN A 96 -6.07 13.82 6.66
C ASN A 96 -7.20 13.43 7.62
N CYS A 97 -7.05 13.82 8.89
CA CYS A 97 -8.05 13.56 9.92
C CYS A 97 -9.26 14.50 9.73
N LEU A 98 -10.43 13.92 9.48
CA LEU A 98 -11.69 14.65 9.37
C LEU A 98 -12.31 14.94 10.75
N ALA A 99 -11.98 14.09 11.73
CA ALA A 99 -12.25 14.24 13.16
C ALA A 99 -11.23 13.39 13.95
N ASN A 100 -11.23 13.48 15.28
CA ASN A 100 -10.35 12.66 16.11
C ASN A 100 -10.64 11.15 16.01
N ASP A 101 -11.85 10.76 15.61
CA ASP A 101 -12.30 9.39 15.40
C ASP A 101 -12.60 9.09 13.92
N ARG A 102 -11.99 9.84 13.00
CA ARG A 102 -12.24 9.71 11.56
C ARG A 102 -11.06 10.20 10.72
N VAL A 103 -10.57 9.33 9.85
CA VAL A 103 -9.59 9.66 8.81
C VAL A 103 -10.25 9.64 7.44
N ALA A 104 -9.82 10.51 6.53
CA ALA A 104 -10.23 10.40 5.13
C ALA A 104 -9.71 9.08 4.55
N GLY A 105 -10.54 8.37 3.79
CA GLY A 105 -10.19 7.03 3.33
C GLY A 105 -11.38 6.10 3.22
N THR A 106 -11.10 4.86 2.81
CA THR A 106 -12.12 3.81 2.69
C THR A 106 -11.60 2.46 3.15
N ALA A 107 -12.50 1.64 3.67
CA ALA A 107 -12.35 0.20 3.73
C ALA A 107 -13.14 -0.40 2.57
N SER A 108 -12.52 -1.26 1.76
CA SER A 108 -13.17 -1.97 0.65
C SER A 108 -12.87 -3.46 0.76
N PHE A 109 -13.91 -4.29 0.69
CA PHE A 109 -13.74 -5.73 0.73
C PHE A 109 -13.90 -6.31 -0.68
N TYR A 110 -13.04 -7.27 -1.04
CA TYR A 110 -13.04 -7.94 -2.33
C TYR A 110 -13.20 -9.44 -2.15
N ASP A 111 -14.12 -10.02 -2.92
CA ASP A 111 -14.31 -11.46 -2.99
C ASP A 111 -13.13 -12.16 -3.65
N ALA A 112 -13.06 -13.48 -3.45
CA ALA A 112 -12.19 -14.35 -4.20
C ALA A 112 -12.36 -14.14 -5.72
N PRO A 113 -11.27 -14.14 -6.49
CA PRO A 113 -11.35 -13.91 -7.92
C PRO A 113 -12.14 -15.01 -8.63
N ILE A 114 -13.10 -14.61 -9.48
CA ILE A 114 -13.83 -15.52 -10.37
C ILE A 114 -13.38 -15.19 -11.79
N GLY A 115 -12.73 -16.15 -12.47
CA GLY A 115 -12.19 -15.91 -13.82
C GLY A 115 -11.01 -14.94 -13.86
N GLY A 116 -10.31 -14.74 -12.74
CA GLY A 116 -9.10 -13.91 -12.64
C GLY A 116 -9.33 -12.48 -12.15
N GLU A 117 -10.59 -12.05 -11.99
CA GLU A 117 -10.93 -10.73 -11.47
C GLU A 117 -11.58 -10.84 -10.09
N SER A 118 -11.10 -10.06 -9.13
CA SER A 118 -11.72 -9.98 -7.80
C SER A 118 -12.91 -9.00 -7.85
N LYS A 119 -14.03 -9.33 -7.22
CA LYS A 119 -15.19 -8.45 -7.22
C LYS A 119 -15.21 -7.63 -5.94
N LYS A 120 -15.27 -6.30 -6.03
CA LYS A 120 -15.54 -5.46 -4.86
C LYS A 120 -16.95 -5.77 -4.34
N LEU A 121 -17.03 -6.24 -3.10
CA LEU A 121 -18.31 -6.51 -2.43
C LEU A 121 -18.98 -5.21 -2.03
N SER A 122 -18.27 -4.36 -1.29
CA SER A 122 -18.76 -3.08 -0.82
C SER A 122 -17.61 -2.24 -0.26
N SER A 123 -17.92 -1.01 0.19
CA SER A 123 -16.99 -0.16 0.92
C SER A 123 -17.67 0.69 1.97
N SER A 124 -16.89 1.10 2.97
CA SER A 124 -17.27 2.07 4.00
C SER A 124 -16.20 3.14 4.16
N ASP A 125 -16.54 4.24 4.82
CA ASP A 125 -15.55 5.22 5.26
C ASP A 125 -14.80 4.75 6.51
N LEU A 126 -13.73 5.45 6.89
CA LEU A 126 -12.91 5.11 8.05
C LEU A 126 -13.25 6.01 9.25
N ARG A 127 -14.44 5.81 9.82
CA ARG A 127 -14.88 6.42 11.10
C ARG A 127 -15.17 5.33 12.13
N ARG A 128 -15.11 5.67 13.42
CA ARG A 128 -15.49 4.75 14.49
C ARG A 128 -16.89 4.15 14.25
N PHE A 129 -17.02 2.84 14.37
CA PHE A 129 -18.24 2.06 14.10
C PHE A 129 -18.77 2.10 12.66
N ALA A 130 -17.99 2.60 11.70
CA ALA A 130 -18.33 2.43 10.29
C ALA A 130 -18.37 0.94 9.95
N ARG A 131 -19.49 0.50 9.37
CA ARG A 131 -19.68 -0.88 8.92
C ARG A 131 -19.60 -0.93 7.41
N LEU A 132 -18.91 -1.96 6.90
CA LEU A 132 -18.90 -2.32 5.51
C LEU A 132 -20.06 -3.26 5.25
N HIS A 133 -21.21 -2.69 4.88
CA HIS A 133 -22.43 -3.45 4.63
C HIS A 133 -22.38 -4.15 3.27
N TYR A 134 -22.82 -5.41 3.21
CA TYR A 134 -23.00 -6.18 1.98
C TYR A 134 -24.32 -6.96 2.02
N GLY A 135 -24.73 -7.47 0.85
CA GLY A 135 -25.99 -8.22 0.72
C GLY A 135 -27.24 -7.35 0.82
N SER A 136 -28.40 -7.94 0.53
CA SER A 136 -29.70 -7.26 0.58
C SER A 136 -30.24 -7.04 1.99
N TYR A 137 -29.69 -7.75 2.98
CA TYR A 137 -30.14 -7.71 4.38
C TYR A 137 -29.27 -6.81 5.28
N GLY A 138 -28.24 -6.16 4.71
CA GLY A 138 -27.36 -5.25 5.45
C GLY A 138 -26.33 -5.96 6.33
N ASP A 139 -25.98 -7.21 5.98
CA ASP A 139 -24.91 -7.98 6.60
C ASP A 139 -23.60 -7.17 6.59
N SER A 140 -22.70 -7.41 7.55
CA SER A 140 -21.47 -6.64 7.70
C SER A 140 -20.27 -7.52 7.36
N ALA A 141 -19.48 -7.11 6.36
CA ALA A 141 -18.21 -7.77 6.04
C ALA A 141 -17.12 -7.42 7.07
N GLY A 142 -17.35 -6.34 7.82
CA GLY A 142 -16.44 -5.86 8.84
C GLY A 142 -16.76 -4.43 9.24
N GLN A 143 -16.08 -3.95 10.27
CA GLN A 143 -16.28 -2.61 10.79
C GLN A 143 -15.03 -2.04 11.46
N VAL A 144 -14.96 -0.71 11.52
CA VAL A 144 -13.99 -0.01 12.37
C VAL A 144 -14.44 -0.13 13.83
N ASP A 145 -13.64 -0.80 14.65
CA ASP A 145 -13.91 -0.98 16.07
C ASP A 145 -13.42 0.21 16.88
N ALA A 146 -12.22 0.70 16.56
CA ALA A 146 -11.60 1.86 17.18
C ALA A 146 -10.78 2.63 16.14
N ILE A 147 -10.71 3.94 16.32
CA ILE A 147 -9.83 4.81 15.56
C ILE A 147 -9.50 6.05 16.39
N THR A 148 -8.23 6.46 16.31
CA THR A 148 -7.71 7.74 16.79
C THR A 148 -6.87 8.35 15.69
N CYS A 149 -7.19 9.58 15.31
CA CYS A 149 -6.51 10.29 14.23
C CYS A 149 -6.05 11.67 14.72
N THR A 150 -4.75 11.92 14.54
CA THR A 150 -4.11 13.24 14.61
C THR A 150 -3.26 13.41 13.35
N PRO A 151 -2.92 14.64 12.94
CA PRO A 151 -2.02 14.85 11.80
C PRO A 151 -0.71 14.04 11.89
N GLU A 152 -0.21 13.81 13.11
CA GLU A 152 1.05 13.13 13.41
C GLU A 152 0.91 11.61 13.55
N HIS A 153 -0.25 11.11 13.96
CA HIS A 153 -0.42 9.71 14.36
C HIS A 153 -1.81 9.16 14.04
N LEU A 154 -1.86 7.96 13.50
CA LEU A 154 -3.07 7.18 13.23
C LEU A 154 -2.98 5.82 13.92
N SER A 155 -4.02 5.53 14.70
CA SER A 155 -4.33 4.21 15.24
C SER A 155 -5.70 3.79 14.72
N ILE A 156 -5.82 2.61 14.12
CA ILE A 156 -7.10 2.06 13.69
C ILE A 156 -7.18 0.56 13.96
N THR A 157 -8.28 0.12 14.57
CA THR A 157 -8.63 -1.27 14.75
C THR A 157 -9.83 -1.62 13.88
N TYR A 158 -9.67 -2.57 12.98
CA TYR A 158 -10.70 -3.04 12.06
C TYR A 158 -11.02 -4.51 12.33
N LYS A 159 -12.31 -4.81 12.47
CA LYS A 159 -12.83 -6.19 12.60
C LYS A 159 -13.36 -6.66 11.26
N ILE A 160 -12.98 -7.87 10.87
CA ILE A 160 -13.41 -8.52 9.63
C ILE A 160 -14.21 -9.76 10.00
N ASP A 161 -15.42 -9.85 9.49
CA ASP A 161 -16.34 -10.96 9.74
C ASP A 161 -15.84 -12.26 9.08
N ASP A 162 -16.10 -13.42 9.68
CA ASP A 162 -15.65 -14.71 9.17
C ASP A 162 -16.37 -15.13 7.88
N LEU A 163 -17.61 -14.70 7.70
CA LEU A 163 -18.47 -15.08 6.58
C LEU A 163 -17.96 -14.61 5.23
N VAL A 164 -17.24 -13.48 5.21
CA VAL A 164 -16.70 -12.91 3.97
C VAL A 164 -15.29 -13.41 3.65
N ARG A 165 -14.62 -14.12 4.57
CA ARG A 165 -13.21 -14.50 4.47
C ARG A 165 -12.97 -15.82 3.72
N ALA A 166 -13.58 -15.95 2.55
CA ALA A 166 -13.29 -17.04 1.63
C ALA A 166 -11.83 -16.98 1.13
N GLU A 167 -11.25 -18.12 0.74
CA GLU A 167 -9.88 -18.17 0.20
C GLU A 167 -9.76 -17.27 -1.05
N GLY A 168 -8.74 -16.42 -1.10
CA GLY A 168 -8.55 -15.46 -2.20
C GLY A 168 -9.26 -14.11 -2.03
N SER A 169 -10.09 -13.94 -1.01
CA SER A 169 -10.66 -12.63 -0.63
C SER A 169 -9.67 -11.77 0.16
N TYR A 170 -9.92 -10.46 0.22
CA TYR A 170 -9.09 -9.52 0.97
C TYR A 170 -9.84 -8.23 1.35
N LEU A 171 -9.34 -7.58 2.40
CA LEU A 171 -9.71 -6.23 2.78
C LEU A 171 -8.63 -5.25 2.31
N ASP A 172 -9.03 -4.19 1.61
CA ASP A 172 -8.20 -3.03 1.31
C ASP A 172 -8.60 -1.86 2.20
N LEU A 173 -7.66 -1.37 3.00
CA LEU A 173 -7.75 -0.11 3.72
C LEU A 173 -6.97 0.95 2.95
N SER A 174 -7.61 2.08 2.67
CA SER A 174 -7.00 3.24 2.01
C SER A 174 -7.12 4.45 2.91
N PHE A 175 -6.01 5.15 3.12
CA PHE A 175 -5.88 6.29 4.02
C PHE A 175 -5.43 7.54 3.25
N GLY A 176 -6.16 8.63 3.43
CA GLY A 176 -5.84 9.94 2.85
C GLY A 176 -4.81 10.69 3.70
N THR A 177 -3.93 11.42 3.03
CA THR A 177 -2.95 12.31 3.66
C THR A 177 -3.01 13.69 3.05
N THR A 178 -2.43 14.67 3.75
CA THR A 178 -2.11 15.98 3.21
C THR A 178 -0.60 16.06 3.00
N THR A 179 -0.17 16.47 1.81
CA THR A 179 1.25 16.70 1.52
C THR A 179 1.65 18.10 1.96
N THR A 180 2.79 18.23 2.64
CA THR A 180 3.31 19.55 3.00
C THR A 180 4.18 20.06 1.85
N THR A 181 3.60 20.93 1.02
CA THR A 181 4.22 21.62 -0.14
C THR A 181 5.36 20.83 -0.79
N PRO A 182 5.05 19.82 -1.63
CA PRO A 182 6.08 19.19 -2.43
C PRO A 182 6.64 20.26 -3.36
N GLY A 183 7.92 20.61 -3.25
CA GLY A 183 8.55 21.49 -4.24
C GLY A 183 8.44 20.91 -5.65
N SER A 184 8.89 21.62 -6.68
CA SER A 184 8.83 21.12 -8.08
C SER A 184 9.68 19.86 -8.34
N GLY A 185 10.53 19.47 -7.39
CA GLY A 185 11.43 18.33 -7.47
C GLY A 185 10.76 16.96 -7.30
N GLN A 186 11.56 15.93 -7.60
CA GLN A 186 11.25 14.54 -7.25
C GLN A 186 11.36 14.37 -5.74
N HIS A 187 10.42 13.64 -5.15
CA HIS A 187 10.44 13.31 -3.73
C HIS A 187 10.02 11.86 -3.52
N THR A 188 10.69 11.18 -2.60
CA THR A 188 10.28 9.86 -2.13
C THR A 188 9.53 10.00 -0.82
N TYR A 189 8.31 9.50 -0.78
CA TYR A 189 7.56 9.36 0.46
C TYR A 189 7.66 7.93 0.96
N SER A 190 7.70 7.75 2.28
CA SER A 190 7.66 6.44 2.93
C SER A 190 6.45 6.31 3.85
N PHE A 191 6.01 5.06 3.96
CA PHE A 191 4.95 4.61 4.86
C PHE A 191 5.45 3.36 5.58
N SER A 192 5.34 3.34 6.90
CA SER A 192 5.91 2.27 7.72
C SER A 192 4.99 1.87 8.87
N PRO A 193 3.79 1.33 8.57
CA PRO A 193 2.85 0.94 9.60
C PRO A 193 3.35 -0.27 10.38
N THR A 194 2.95 -0.31 11.64
CA THR A 194 2.98 -1.52 12.46
C THR A 194 1.58 -2.12 12.43
N VAL A 195 1.48 -3.37 11.98
CA VAL A 195 0.21 -4.09 11.86
C VAL A 195 0.23 -5.28 12.80
N THR A 196 -0.80 -5.41 13.63
CA THR A 196 -0.98 -6.56 14.54
C THR A 196 -2.31 -7.22 14.23
N THR A 197 -2.34 -8.54 14.18
CA THR A 197 -3.57 -9.30 13.92
C THR A 197 -3.94 -10.17 15.10
N SER A 198 -5.24 -10.43 15.30
CA SER A 198 -5.69 -11.35 16.36
C SER A 198 -5.32 -12.81 16.11
N ALA A 199 -4.84 -13.17 14.90
CA ALA A 199 -4.46 -14.52 14.56
C ALA A 199 -3.16 -14.96 15.25
N ASP A 200 -2.17 -14.06 15.31
CA ASP A 200 -0.83 -14.33 15.83
C ASP A 200 -0.37 -13.34 16.93
N ASN A 201 -1.11 -12.23 17.13
CA ASN A 201 -0.82 -11.14 18.07
C ASN A 201 0.62 -10.63 18.01
N THR A 202 1.28 -10.79 16.86
CA THR A 202 2.67 -10.39 16.66
C THR A 202 2.70 -9.12 15.84
N PRO A 203 3.26 -8.01 16.36
CA PRO A 203 3.41 -6.78 15.58
C PRO A 203 4.35 -6.98 14.39
N GLN A 204 3.88 -6.63 13.20
CA GLN A 204 4.63 -6.71 11.95
C GLN A 204 4.86 -5.31 11.40
N LYS A 205 6.12 -4.94 11.17
CA LYS A 205 6.46 -3.67 10.52
C LYS A 205 6.48 -3.89 9.01
N ILE A 206 5.63 -3.16 8.30
CA ILE A 206 5.54 -3.20 6.84
C ILE A 206 6.08 -1.89 6.30
N THR A 207 6.57 -1.84 5.07
CA THR A 207 7.06 -0.61 4.45
C THR A 207 6.60 -0.49 3.02
N ALA A 208 6.17 0.71 2.64
CA ALA A 208 5.92 1.09 1.27
C ALA A 208 6.59 2.44 0.98
N THR A 209 6.93 2.65 -0.28
CA THR A 209 7.45 3.93 -0.76
C THR A 209 6.73 4.33 -2.02
N VAL A 210 6.50 5.62 -2.21
CA VAL A 210 5.97 6.16 -3.47
C VAL A 210 6.83 7.33 -3.92
N GLN A 211 7.02 7.41 -5.24
CA GLN A 211 7.80 8.47 -5.87
C GLN A 211 6.85 9.53 -6.42
N LYS A 212 7.04 10.78 -5.98
CA LYS A 212 6.52 11.94 -6.68
C LYS A 212 7.44 12.25 -7.86
N PRO A 213 6.95 12.28 -9.11
CA PRO A 213 7.75 12.71 -10.25
C PRO A 213 8.06 14.22 -10.18
N ALA A 214 9.15 14.64 -10.81
CA ALA A 214 9.42 16.06 -11.01
C ALA A 214 8.37 16.68 -11.95
N ALA A 215 8.01 17.95 -11.72
CA ALA A 215 6.93 18.61 -12.47
C ALA A 215 7.15 18.67 -14.00
N ASN A 216 8.39 18.51 -14.46
CA ASN A 216 8.79 18.54 -15.88
C ASN A 216 9.28 17.18 -16.39
N ALA A 217 9.00 16.07 -15.70
CA ALA A 217 9.29 14.74 -16.25
C ALA A 217 8.35 14.51 -17.44
N ALA A 218 8.87 14.59 -18.66
CA ALA A 218 8.13 14.20 -19.85
C ALA A 218 7.72 12.72 -19.74
N PRO A 219 6.53 12.32 -20.21
CA PRO A 219 6.21 10.91 -20.37
C PRO A 219 7.23 10.32 -21.35
N HIS A 220 7.95 9.28 -20.93
CA HIS A 220 8.76 8.45 -21.82
C HIS A 220 7.88 7.40 -22.50
#